data_AF-A0A1Q6VQ25-F1
#
_entry.id   AF-A0A1Q6VQ25-F1
#
_cell.length_a   1.000
_cell.length_b   1.000
_cell.length_c   1.000
_cell.angle_alpha   90.00
_cell.angle_beta   90.00
_cell.angle_gamma   90.00
#
_symmetry.space_group_name_H-M   'P 1'
#
loop_
_entity.id
_entity.type
_entity.pdbx_description
1 polymer ?
#
loop_
_entity_poly.entity_id
_entity_poly.type
_entity_poly.pdbx_seq_one_letter_code
_entity_poly.pdbx_strand_id
1 'polypeptide(L)'
;MKRGARQLHPEAPRRGGILPYQRLKRLIADRVIRAESPIEDRQIQPASLDLRLGTKAYRLLSSFLPERSEIRSKLDVLDFYQSDLVMYEMDLTGGAILEKGHVYLVPLLESLHLPSSLRAKANPKSTTGRLDVFTRVITDLNAGFDEIRAGYAGPLYLEIVPRSFAIKVKTGHSLNQLRVVRGPATVPDAGIRALHRTAPLLYHNVPEENPVSLRELRTDRGLFLRVDLHGADRGKETVVGYRAKKNSHVVDLSKIGYYAALDFWEPIQRHRNDSLLLEPEEFYILASKERIRVPAGYAAEMVAYEAACGELRTHYAGFFDPGFGYGQGEIKGTQVVLEVRPHDVPILIHDGQTFFKVVYDQLLEPPTQVYGTALGSSYQRQGLTLSKHFKA
;
A
#
# COMPACT_ATOMS: atom_id res chain seq x y z
N MET A 1 -15.38 33.37 -26.21
CA MET A 1 -14.30 32.61 -26.88
C MET A 1 -13.95 31.37 -26.07
N LYS A 2 -14.26 30.19 -26.60
CA LYS A 2 -13.96 28.88 -25.98
C LYS A 2 -12.45 28.65 -26.04
N ARG A 3 -11.75 28.62 -24.90
CA ARG A 3 -10.35 28.17 -24.84
C ARG A 3 -10.35 26.65 -24.90
N GLY A 4 -9.89 26.11 -26.03
CA GLY A 4 -9.79 24.67 -26.29
C GLY A 4 -8.87 23.98 -25.29
N ALA A 5 -9.28 22.78 -24.88
CA ALA A 5 -8.46 21.86 -24.11
C ALA A 5 -7.16 21.59 -24.88
N ARG A 6 -6.02 21.88 -24.24
CA ARG A 6 -4.70 21.56 -24.76
C ARG A 6 -4.55 20.04 -24.68
N GLN A 7 -4.68 19.35 -25.81
CA GLN A 7 -4.30 17.94 -25.92
C GLN A 7 -2.85 17.80 -25.47
N LEU A 8 -2.63 17.01 -24.42
CA LEU A 8 -1.30 16.62 -23.95
C LEU A 8 -0.69 15.73 -25.04
N HIS A 9 0.27 16.27 -25.80
CA HIS A 9 1.11 15.45 -26.67
C HIS A 9 1.84 14.40 -25.82
N PRO A 10 2.03 13.16 -26.31
CA PRO A 10 2.79 12.16 -25.57
C PRO A 10 4.23 12.64 -25.40
N GLU A 11 4.63 12.94 -24.16
CA GLU A 11 6.03 13.23 -23.83
C GLU A 11 6.91 12.03 -24.24
N ALA A 12 8.09 12.32 -24.80
CA ALA A 12 9.05 11.29 -25.17
C ALA A 12 9.41 10.40 -23.95
N PRO A 13 9.70 9.10 -24.15
CA PRO A 13 10.01 8.19 -23.05
C PRO A 13 11.19 8.70 -22.23
N ARG A 14 11.02 8.78 -20.91
CA ARG A 14 12.06 9.27 -20.00
C ARG A 14 13.18 8.23 -19.83
N ARG A 15 14.38 8.70 -19.49
CA ARG A 15 15.55 7.83 -19.22
C ARG A 15 15.39 6.96 -17.96
N GLY A 16 14.57 7.39 -17.01
CA GLY A 16 14.27 6.66 -15.77
C GLY A 16 12.84 6.95 -15.27
N GLY A 17 12.28 6.01 -14.52
CA GLY A 17 10.92 6.09 -14.00
C GLY A 17 10.31 4.72 -13.67
N ILE A 18 9.11 4.74 -13.12
CA ILE A 18 8.26 3.57 -12.90
C ILE A 18 7.70 3.07 -14.23
N LEU A 19 7.59 1.75 -14.38
CA LEU A 19 7.00 1.11 -15.55
C LEU A 19 5.46 1.13 -15.43
N PRO A 20 4.76 1.74 -16.40
CA PRO A 20 3.29 1.74 -16.43
C PRO A 20 2.71 0.41 -16.93
N TYR A 21 1.38 0.29 -16.81
CA TYR A 21 0.53 -0.81 -17.26
C TYR A 21 1.02 -1.51 -18.55
N GLN A 22 1.17 -0.76 -19.65
CA GLN A 22 1.55 -1.33 -20.95
C GLN A 22 2.95 -1.93 -20.96
N ARG A 23 3.87 -1.43 -20.12
CA ARG A 23 5.21 -2.01 -19.97
C ARG A 23 5.18 -3.24 -19.10
N LEU A 24 4.35 -3.28 -18.06
CA LEU A 24 4.13 -4.49 -17.25
C LEU A 24 3.54 -5.62 -18.11
N LYS A 25 2.55 -5.33 -18.98
CA LYS A 25 2.04 -6.33 -19.95
C LYS A 25 3.13 -6.89 -20.86
N ARG A 26 4.02 -6.03 -21.35
CA ARG A 26 5.17 -6.46 -22.17
C ARG A 26 6.11 -7.36 -21.37
N LEU A 27 6.47 -7.00 -20.13
CA LEU A 27 7.31 -7.85 -19.28
C LEU A 27 6.68 -9.24 -19.01
N ILE A 28 5.36 -9.32 -18.91
CA ILE A 28 4.64 -10.59 -18.78
C ILE A 28 4.69 -11.39 -20.08
N ALA A 29 4.42 -10.75 -21.23
CA ALA A 29 4.48 -11.37 -22.55
C ALA A 29 5.89 -11.91 -22.87
N ASP A 30 6.92 -11.14 -22.50
CA ASP A 30 8.33 -11.46 -22.68
C ASP A 30 8.86 -12.45 -21.62
N ARG A 31 7.99 -12.97 -20.74
CA ARG A 31 8.31 -13.92 -19.66
C ARG A 31 9.34 -13.42 -18.63
N VAL A 32 9.56 -12.10 -18.57
CA VAL A 32 10.36 -11.44 -17.52
C VAL A 32 9.65 -11.53 -16.17
N ILE A 33 8.34 -11.38 -16.16
CA ILE A 33 7.48 -11.72 -15.03
C ILE A 33 6.69 -12.97 -15.43
N ARG A 34 6.80 -14.05 -14.66
CA ARG A 34 6.21 -15.35 -15.02
C ARG A 34 5.51 -15.98 -13.83
N ALA A 35 4.47 -16.74 -14.11
CA ALA A 35 3.80 -17.63 -13.18
C ALA A 35 3.37 -18.89 -13.92
N GLU A 36 3.21 -20.02 -13.21
CA GLU A 36 2.70 -21.26 -13.80
C GLU A 36 1.26 -21.08 -14.28
N SER A 37 0.42 -20.52 -13.41
CA SER A 37 -0.94 -20.08 -13.78
C SER A 37 -0.88 -18.72 -14.47
N PRO A 38 -1.64 -18.50 -15.57
CA PRO A 38 -1.65 -17.23 -16.29
C PRO A 38 -1.83 -16.01 -15.36
N ILE A 39 -1.05 -14.96 -15.60
CA ILE A 39 -1.25 -13.66 -14.95
C ILE A 39 -2.43 -12.99 -15.62
N GLU A 40 -3.47 -12.72 -14.86
CA GLU A 40 -4.73 -12.18 -15.34
C GLU A 40 -4.65 -10.66 -15.49
N ASP A 41 -5.37 -10.09 -16.47
CA ASP A 41 -5.37 -8.64 -16.70
C ASP A 41 -5.82 -7.83 -15.47
N ARG A 42 -6.70 -8.40 -14.62
CA ARG A 42 -7.15 -7.77 -13.36
C ARG A 42 -6.05 -7.61 -12.31
N GLN A 43 -4.93 -8.34 -12.42
CA GLN A 43 -3.79 -8.21 -11.51
C GLN A 43 -2.95 -6.97 -11.82
N ILE A 44 -3.00 -6.50 -13.08
CA ILE A 44 -2.15 -5.41 -13.57
C ILE A 44 -2.84 -4.08 -13.27
N GLN A 45 -2.26 -3.33 -12.34
CA GLN A 45 -2.70 -1.98 -11.99
C GLN A 45 -2.00 -0.95 -12.90
N PRO A 46 -2.40 0.34 -12.87
CA PRO A 46 -1.80 1.38 -13.70
C PRO A 46 -0.27 1.49 -13.59
N ALA A 47 0.31 1.25 -12.40
CA ALA A 47 1.75 1.28 -12.17
C ALA A 47 2.23 0.22 -11.15
N SER A 48 1.50 -0.87 -10.97
CA SER A 48 1.88 -2.01 -10.13
C SER A 48 1.25 -3.31 -10.63
N LEU A 49 1.67 -4.44 -10.05
CA LEU A 49 1.17 -5.79 -10.33
C LEU A 49 0.85 -6.50 -9.02
N ASP A 50 -0.38 -6.97 -8.85
CA ASP A 50 -0.76 -7.79 -7.71
C ASP A 50 -0.07 -9.16 -7.74
N LEU A 51 0.57 -9.52 -6.63
CA LEU A 51 1.23 -10.82 -6.43
C LEU A 51 0.29 -11.80 -5.74
N ARG A 52 0.31 -13.07 -6.15
CA ARG A 52 -0.64 -14.10 -5.71
C ARG A 52 0.03 -15.12 -4.81
N LEU A 53 -0.64 -15.46 -3.70
CA LEU A 53 -0.24 -16.56 -2.83
C LEU A 53 -0.21 -17.88 -3.61
N GLY A 54 0.84 -18.68 -3.41
CA GLY A 54 0.96 -20.04 -3.92
C GLY A 54 0.06 -21.04 -3.21
N THR A 55 0.41 -22.31 -3.34
CA THR A 55 -0.37 -23.45 -2.80
C THR A 55 0.01 -23.83 -1.38
N LYS A 56 1.12 -23.33 -0.86
CA LYS A 56 1.65 -23.73 0.45
C LYS A 56 1.96 -22.51 1.31
N ALA A 57 1.78 -22.64 2.62
CA ALA A 57 2.34 -21.74 3.61
C ALA A 57 3.21 -22.52 4.59
N TYR A 58 4.31 -21.92 5.03
CA TYR A 58 5.17 -22.45 6.07
C TYR A 58 4.95 -21.61 7.32
N ARG A 59 4.44 -22.21 8.41
CA ARG A 59 4.42 -21.54 9.71
C ARG A 59 5.84 -21.53 10.25
N LEU A 60 6.35 -20.34 10.53
CA LEU A 60 7.70 -20.15 11.04
C LEU A 60 7.69 -19.85 12.53
N LEU A 61 8.79 -20.21 13.21
CA LEU A 61 9.06 -19.80 14.58
C LEU A 61 9.32 -18.29 14.67
N SER A 62 10.01 -17.72 13.68
CA SER A 62 10.37 -16.30 13.63
C SER A 62 10.55 -15.78 12.20
N SER A 63 10.58 -14.45 12.05
CA SER A 63 10.99 -13.78 10.80
C SER A 63 12.50 -13.89 10.60
N PHE A 64 12.98 -13.80 9.36
CA PHE A 64 14.41 -13.90 9.04
C PHE A 64 14.83 -13.03 7.85
N LEU A 65 16.11 -12.68 7.80
CA LEU A 65 16.73 -12.02 6.64
C LEU A 65 17.39 -13.08 5.71
N PRO A 66 17.16 -13.03 4.39
CA PRO A 66 17.60 -14.06 3.43
C PRO A 66 19.02 -13.78 2.87
N GLU A 67 19.89 -13.06 3.57
CA GLU A 67 21.18 -12.58 3.04
C GLU A 67 22.21 -13.68 2.76
N ARG A 68 22.20 -14.75 3.57
CA ARG A 68 23.32 -15.70 3.64
C ARG A 68 23.15 -16.97 2.81
N SER A 69 21.93 -17.27 2.36
CA SER A 69 21.64 -18.49 1.59
C SER A 69 20.32 -18.33 0.84
N GLU A 70 20.09 -19.18 -0.17
CA GLU A 70 18.78 -19.30 -0.80
C GLU A 70 17.70 -19.67 0.23
N ILE A 71 16.47 -19.21 0.00
CA ILE A 71 15.35 -19.47 0.90
C ILE A 71 14.94 -20.95 0.82
N ARG A 72 15.03 -21.56 -0.37
CA ARG A 72 14.70 -22.98 -0.56
C ARG A 72 15.53 -23.90 0.32
N SER A 73 16.82 -23.64 0.47
CA SER A 73 17.68 -24.45 1.35
C SER A 73 17.32 -24.34 2.83
N LYS A 74 16.55 -23.31 3.24
CA LYS A 74 15.99 -23.18 4.58
C LYS A 74 14.59 -23.80 4.71
N LEU A 75 13.93 -24.07 3.59
CA LEU A 75 12.59 -24.67 3.51
C LEU A 75 12.64 -26.17 3.25
N ASP A 76 13.81 -26.73 2.90
CA ASP A 76 14.00 -28.19 2.82
C ASP A 76 13.87 -28.78 4.23
N VAL A 77 12.63 -29.20 4.53
CA VAL A 77 12.21 -29.90 5.75
C VAL A 77 12.83 -31.30 5.74
N LEU A 78 14.15 -31.39 5.88
CA LEU A 78 14.85 -32.68 5.98
C LEU A 78 14.87 -33.26 7.39
N ASP A 79 14.27 -32.60 8.37
CA ASP A 79 13.83 -33.27 9.58
C ASP A 79 12.91 -32.35 10.38
N PHE A 80 11.80 -32.90 10.87
CA PHE A 80 10.87 -32.27 11.82
C PHE A 80 11.57 -31.76 13.11
N TYR A 81 12.87 -31.99 13.26
CA TYR A 81 13.73 -31.61 14.38
C TYR A 81 15.11 -31.01 13.99
N GLN A 82 15.39 -30.71 12.71
CA GLN A 82 16.70 -30.15 12.29
C GLN A 82 16.64 -28.76 11.63
N SER A 83 15.45 -28.20 11.37
CA SER A 83 15.32 -26.79 11.00
C SER A 83 14.78 -26.00 12.19
N ASP A 84 15.57 -25.08 12.75
CA ASP A 84 15.15 -24.22 13.87
C ASP A 84 14.03 -23.22 13.49
N LEU A 85 13.60 -23.18 12.22
CA LEU A 85 12.79 -22.10 11.66
C LEU A 85 11.38 -22.52 11.23
N VAL A 86 11.22 -23.65 10.52
CA VAL A 86 9.91 -24.09 10.00
C VAL A 86 9.24 -25.02 11.02
N MET A 87 8.05 -24.64 11.50
CA MET A 87 7.28 -25.45 12.44
C MET A 87 6.46 -26.53 11.72
N TYR A 88 5.71 -26.14 10.68
CA TYR A 88 4.95 -27.06 9.83
C TYR A 88 4.50 -26.38 8.51
N GLU A 89 4.16 -27.22 7.53
CA GLU A 89 3.59 -26.80 6.25
C GLU A 89 2.04 -26.83 6.30
N MET A 90 1.41 -25.92 5.57
CA MET A 90 -0.03 -25.79 5.43
C MET A 90 -0.41 -25.72 3.95
N ASP A 91 -1.45 -26.44 3.56
CA ASP A 91 -2.06 -26.30 2.23
C ASP A 91 -2.96 -25.07 2.17
N LEU A 92 -2.80 -24.26 1.12
CA LEU A 92 -3.59 -23.06 0.84
C LEU A 92 -4.61 -23.26 -0.30
N THR A 93 -4.65 -24.42 -0.97
CA THR A 93 -5.50 -24.60 -2.17
C THR A 93 -6.99 -24.40 -1.86
N GLY A 94 -7.52 -25.07 -0.83
CA GLY A 94 -8.90 -24.90 -0.33
C GLY A 94 -9.06 -23.75 0.68
N GLY A 95 -7.95 -23.17 1.10
CA GLY A 95 -7.85 -22.06 2.03
C GLY A 95 -7.55 -22.47 3.47
N ALA A 96 -6.75 -21.66 4.15
CA ALA A 96 -6.27 -21.89 5.51
C ALA A 96 -6.38 -20.62 6.36
N ILE A 97 -6.44 -20.80 7.68
CA ILE A 97 -6.48 -19.70 8.64
C ILE A 97 -5.04 -19.37 9.06
N LEU A 98 -4.67 -18.10 8.93
CA LEU A 98 -3.44 -17.55 9.48
C LEU A 98 -3.81 -16.83 10.78
N GLU A 99 -3.25 -17.30 11.88
CA GLU A 99 -3.56 -16.83 13.22
C GLU A 99 -2.83 -15.53 13.56
N LYS A 100 -3.45 -14.74 14.44
CA LYS A 100 -2.87 -13.51 14.96
C LYS A 100 -1.51 -13.79 15.64
N GLY A 101 -0.54 -12.91 15.40
CA GLY A 101 0.77 -12.92 16.05
C GLY A 101 1.75 -13.97 15.53
N HIS A 102 1.37 -14.77 14.54
CA HIS A 102 2.22 -15.83 13.98
C HIS A 102 2.80 -15.43 12.63
N VAL A 103 3.97 -15.98 12.33
CA VAL A 103 4.71 -15.71 11.09
C VAL A 103 4.50 -16.84 10.11
N TYR A 104 4.13 -16.48 8.88
CA TYR A 104 3.93 -17.42 7.78
C TYR A 104 4.73 -16.98 6.57
N LEU A 105 5.42 -17.91 5.92
CA LEU A 105 6.08 -17.67 4.64
C LEU A 105 5.33 -18.41 3.53
N VAL A 106 4.96 -17.67 2.48
CA VAL A 106 4.21 -18.21 1.34
C VAL A 106 5.02 -17.98 0.06
N PRO A 107 5.46 -19.03 -0.65
CA PRO A 107 5.93 -18.88 -2.01
C PRO A 107 4.83 -18.26 -2.89
N LEU A 108 5.17 -17.22 -3.63
CA LEU A 108 4.23 -16.57 -4.55
C LEU A 108 4.17 -17.33 -5.88
N LEU A 109 3.05 -17.22 -6.59
CA LEU A 109 2.90 -17.82 -7.92
C LEU A 109 3.81 -17.13 -8.94
N GLU A 110 4.06 -15.84 -8.78
CA GLU A 110 4.92 -15.06 -9.64
C GLU A 110 6.41 -15.22 -9.27
N SER A 111 7.25 -15.29 -10.30
CA SER A 111 8.71 -15.23 -10.23
C SER A 111 9.25 -14.25 -11.27
N LEU A 112 10.51 -13.84 -11.11
CA LEU A 112 11.11 -12.78 -11.91
C LEU A 112 12.35 -13.27 -12.66
N HIS A 113 12.62 -12.63 -13.79
CA HIS A 113 13.87 -12.69 -14.54
C HIS A 113 14.20 -11.30 -15.08
N LEU A 114 14.42 -10.36 -14.15
CA LEU A 114 14.63 -8.95 -14.48
C LEU A 114 15.94 -8.76 -15.25
N PRO A 115 15.98 -7.91 -16.28
CA PRO A 115 17.23 -7.44 -16.86
C PRO A 115 17.97 -6.51 -15.87
N SER A 116 19.28 -6.36 -16.03
CA SER A 116 20.13 -5.52 -15.16
C SER A 116 19.73 -4.04 -15.09
N SER A 117 18.93 -3.56 -16.06
CA SER A 117 18.41 -2.18 -16.08
C SER A 117 17.15 -1.98 -15.24
N LEU A 118 16.52 -3.06 -14.77
CA LEU A 118 15.27 -3.03 -14.02
C LEU A 118 15.47 -3.60 -12.62
N ARG A 119 14.90 -2.90 -11.65
CA ARG A 119 14.71 -3.37 -10.26
C ARG A 119 13.21 -3.33 -9.96
N ALA A 120 12.80 -3.84 -8.80
CA ALA A 120 11.43 -3.67 -8.35
C ALA A 120 11.34 -3.36 -6.86
N LYS A 121 10.17 -2.88 -6.45
CA LYS A 121 9.77 -2.71 -5.05
C LYS A 121 8.41 -3.34 -4.84
N ALA A 122 8.14 -3.79 -3.63
CA ALA A 122 6.88 -4.36 -3.22
C ALA A 122 6.24 -3.51 -2.12
N ASN A 123 4.92 -3.58 -1.96
CA ASN A 123 4.20 -2.98 -0.84
C ASN A 123 2.91 -3.75 -0.59
N PRO A 124 2.40 -3.77 0.66
CA PRO A 124 1.09 -4.31 0.94
C PRO A 124 0.02 -3.58 0.11
N LYS A 125 -1.03 -4.31 -0.26
CA LYS A 125 -2.24 -3.68 -0.80
C LYS A 125 -2.94 -2.93 0.31
N SER A 126 -3.60 -1.82 -0.03
CA SER A 126 -4.35 -1.01 0.95
C SER A 126 -5.47 -1.81 1.66
N THR A 127 -6.01 -2.86 1.04
CA THR A 127 -6.96 -3.78 1.69
C THR A 127 -6.32 -4.62 2.80
N THR A 128 -5.04 -4.93 2.65
CA THR A 128 -4.21 -5.73 3.57
C THR A 128 -3.82 -4.87 4.77
N GLY A 129 -3.37 -3.63 4.52
CA GLY A 129 -3.07 -2.67 5.57
C GLY A 129 -4.28 -2.40 6.46
N ARG A 130 -5.47 -2.19 5.87
CA ARG A 130 -6.72 -2.00 6.63
C ARG A 130 -7.19 -3.21 7.45
N LEU A 131 -6.58 -4.37 7.30
CA LEU A 131 -6.82 -5.54 8.16
C LEU A 131 -5.70 -5.74 9.19
N ASP A 132 -4.76 -4.80 9.25
CA ASP A 132 -3.56 -4.89 10.08
C ASP A 132 -2.82 -6.22 9.85
N VAL A 133 -2.65 -6.56 8.57
CA VAL A 133 -1.89 -7.73 8.15
C VAL A 133 -0.55 -7.23 7.64
N PHE A 134 0.50 -7.56 8.38
CA PHE A 134 1.85 -7.24 7.99
C PHE A 134 2.35 -8.20 6.93
N THR A 135 2.95 -7.66 5.88
CA THR A 135 3.52 -8.47 4.81
C THR A 135 4.85 -7.91 4.33
N ARG A 136 5.77 -8.79 3.98
CA ARG A 136 7.06 -8.44 3.37
C ARG A 136 7.37 -9.39 2.23
N VAL A 137 7.69 -8.85 1.06
CA VAL A 137 8.26 -9.64 -0.03
C VAL A 137 9.73 -9.92 0.28
N ILE A 138 10.10 -11.17 0.11
CA ILE A 138 11.44 -11.69 0.34
C ILE A 138 11.93 -12.33 -0.96
N THR A 139 13.18 -12.06 -1.32
CA THR A 139 13.88 -12.65 -2.45
C THR A 139 15.18 -13.28 -2.00
N ASP A 140 15.65 -14.29 -2.73
CA ASP A 140 16.95 -14.91 -2.47
C ASP A 140 18.10 -13.90 -2.54
N LEU A 141 19.06 -14.03 -1.62
CA LEU A 141 20.32 -13.28 -1.61
C LEU A 141 20.13 -11.75 -1.62
N ASN A 142 19.18 -11.26 -0.82
CA ASN A 142 18.92 -9.83 -0.67
C ASN A 142 18.88 -9.42 0.81
N ALA A 143 19.39 -8.22 1.11
CA ALA A 143 19.39 -7.67 2.46
C ALA A 143 18.09 -6.96 2.84
N GLY A 144 17.40 -6.41 1.83
CA GLY A 144 16.16 -5.65 2.03
C GLY A 144 14.91 -6.51 1.89
N PHE A 145 13.94 -6.27 2.77
CA PHE A 145 12.55 -6.64 2.51
C PHE A 145 11.94 -5.68 1.49
N ASP A 146 10.98 -6.17 0.72
CA ASP A 146 10.20 -5.39 -0.23
C ASP A 146 11.01 -4.68 -1.34
N GLU A 147 12.32 -4.90 -1.40
CA GLU A 147 13.19 -4.46 -2.48
C GLU A 147 13.64 -5.67 -3.29
N ILE A 148 13.63 -5.53 -4.61
CA ILE A 148 14.10 -6.56 -5.54
C ILE A 148 15.24 -5.95 -6.33
N ARG A 149 16.44 -6.51 -6.16
CA ARG A 149 17.67 -6.01 -6.78
C ARG A 149 17.59 -5.98 -8.31
N ALA A 150 18.37 -5.08 -8.91
CA ALA A 150 18.50 -5.04 -10.36
C ALA A 150 19.04 -6.36 -10.90
N GLY A 151 18.48 -6.84 -12.02
CA GLY A 151 18.90 -8.11 -12.61
C GLY A 151 18.46 -9.37 -11.85
N TYR A 152 17.55 -9.25 -10.87
CA TYR A 152 17.11 -10.39 -10.07
C TYR A 152 16.41 -11.45 -10.93
N ALA A 153 16.84 -12.71 -10.77
CA ALA A 153 16.23 -13.87 -11.37
C ALA A 153 15.96 -14.92 -10.29
N GLY A 154 14.69 -15.23 -10.03
CA GLY A 154 14.33 -16.15 -8.97
C GLY A 154 12.87 -16.09 -8.53
N PRO A 155 12.48 -16.97 -7.59
CA PRO A 155 11.16 -16.98 -6.97
C PRO A 155 10.92 -15.77 -6.07
N LEU A 156 9.66 -15.49 -5.76
CA LEU A 156 9.28 -14.51 -4.74
C LEU A 156 8.60 -15.22 -3.57
N TYR A 157 8.82 -14.74 -2.36
CA TYR A 157 8.14 -15.22 -1.17
C TYR A 157 7.48 -14.04 -0.47
N LEU A 158 6.37 -14.31 0.22
CA LEU A 158 5.67 -13.33 1.04
C LEU A 158 5.64 -13.82 2.47
N GLU A 159 6.31 -13.09 3.36
CA GLU A 159 6.08 -13.20 4.79
C GLU A 159 4.76 -12.52 5.13
N ILE A 160 3.95 -13.15 5.96
CA ILE A 160 2.62 -12.68 6.38
C ILE A 160 2.51 -12.84 7.89
N VAL A 161 2.15 -11.76 8.58
CA VAL A 161 1.91 -11.71 10.02
C VAL A 161 0.62 -10.96 10.31
N PRO A 162 -0.50 -11.66 10.53
CA PRO A 162 -1.75 -11.01 10.96
C PRO A 162 -1.57 -10.43 12.37
N ARG A 163 -1.88 -9.14 12.58
CA ARG A 163 -1.65 -8.45 13.86
C ARG A 163 -2.94 -8.18 14.64
N SER A 164 -4.00 -7.68 13.99
CA SER A 164 -5.28 -7.44 14.67
C SER A 164 -6.27 -8.58 14.52
N PHE A 165 -6.38 -9.16 13.32
CA PHE A 165 -7.38 -10.18 13.00
C PHE A 165 -6.72 -11.46 12.50
N ALA A 166 -7.24 -12.62 12.90
CA ALA A 166 -6.98 -13.85 12.17
C ALA A 166 -7.64 -13.77 10.79
N ILE A 167 -6.96 -14.26 9.76
CA ILE A 167 -7.42 -14.17 8.37
C ILE A 167 -7.50 -15.54 7.73
N LYS A 168 -8.53 -15.78 6.91
CA LYS A 168 -8.57 -16.95 6.04
C LYS A 168 -8.12 -16.55 4.63
N VAL A 169 -7.05 -17.20 4.16
CA VAL A 169 -6.46 -16.97 2.84
C VAL A 169 -6.54 -18.24 2.00
N LYS A 170 -6.40 -18.12 0.68
CA LYS A 170 -6.26 -19.25 -0.23
C LYS A 170 -5.32 -18.89 -1.38
N THR A 171 -4.90 -19.90 -2.12
CA THR A 171 -4.12 -19.73 -3.37
C THR A 171 -4.78 -18.72 -4.29
N GLY A 172 -3.97 -17.85 -4.89
CA GLY A 172 -4.45 -16.80 -5.79
C GLY A 172 -4.90 -15.51 -5.10
N HIS A 173 -5.07 -15.48 -3.78
CA HIS A 173 -5.27 -14.21 -3.07
C HIS A 173 -4.06 -13.30 -3.21
N SER A 174 -4.30 -11.99 -3.29
CA SER A 174 -3.25 -10.98 -3.38
C SER A 174 -3.30 -10.08 -2.17
N LEU A 175 -2.22 -10.12 -1.37
CA LEU A 175 -2.04 -9.27 -0.20
C LEU A 175 -0.99 -8.18 -0.44
N ASN A 176 -0.15 -8.35 -1.46
CA ASN A 176 0.97 -7.49 -1.79
C ASN A 176 1.02 -7.23 -3.30
N GLN A 177 1.77 -6.22 -3.71
CA GLN A 177 1.86 -5.75 -5.09
C GLN A 177 3.28 -5.25 -5.40
N LEU A 178 3.71 -5.48 -6.64
CA LEU A 178 5.03 -5.17 -7.17
C LEU A 178 5.00 -3.94 -8.06
N ARG A 179 6.03 -3.09 -7.99
CA ARG A 179 6.27 -1.96 -8.89
C ARG A 179 7.66 -2.07 -9.49
N VAL A 180 7.74 -2.10 -10.82
CA VAL A 180 9.02 -2.21 -11.54
C VAL A 180 9.54 -0.84 -11.91
N VAL A 181 10.84 -0.61 -11.72
CA VAL A 181 11.48 0.71 -11.86
C VAL A 181 12.76 0.61 -12.67
N ARG A 182 12.95 1.57 -13.59
CA ARG A 182 14.18 1.75 -14.38
C ARG A 182 14.87 3.03 -13.94
N GLY A 183 16.14 2.96 -13.53
CA GLY A 183 16.89 4.16 -13.14
C GLY A 183 16.22 5.00 -12.02
N PRO A 184 16.57 6.29 -11.90
CA PRO A 184 15.93 7.21 -10.96
C PRO A 184 14.48 7.49 -11.33
N ALA A 185 13.60 7.60 -10.33
CA ALA A 185 12.18 7.91 -10.54
C ALA A 185 11.69 9.07 -9.65
N THR A 186 12.30 9.25 -8.47
CA THR A 186 11.82 10.17 -7.44
C THR A 186 11.90 11.63 -7.84
N VAL A 187 10.79 12.33 -7.66
CA VAL A 187 10.65 13.75 -7.90
C VAL A 187 11.26 14.51 -6.71
N PRO A 188 12.24 15.41 -6.91
CA PRO A 188 12.79 16.23 -5.84
C PRO A 188 11.77 17.26 -5.36
N ASP A 189 11.94 17.79 -4.15
CA ASP A 189 11.00 18.73 -3.52
C ASP A 189 10.71 19.98 -4.36
N ALA A 190 11.73 20.52 -5.05
CA ALA A 190 11.54 21.62 -6.00
C ALA A 190 10.61 21.23 -7.15
N GLY A 191 10.71 19.98 -7.63
CA GLY A 191 9.83 19.40 -8.63
C GLY A 191 8.39 19.20 -8.12
N ILE A 192 8.22 18.77 -6.87
CA ILE A 192 6.89 18.66 -6.22
C ILE A 192 6.22 20.03 -6.14
N ARG A 193 6.96 21.08 -5.71
CA ARG A 193 6.47 22.46 -5.64
C ARG A 193 6.10 23.01 -7.02
N ALA A 194 6.93 22.76 -8.03
CA ALA A 194 6.65 23.17 -9.40
C ALA A 194 5.40 22.46 -9.95
N LEU A 195 5.29 21.15 -9.75
CA LEU A 195 4.13 20.36 -10.16
C LEU A 195 2.86 20.87 -9.49
N HIS A 196 2.89 21.11 -8.18
CA HIS A 196 1.74 21.63 -7.44
C HIS A 196 1.27 23.00 -7.97
N ARG A 197 2.16 23.85 -8.49
CA ARG A 197 1.78 25.14 -9.10
C ARG A 197 1.00 24.96 -10.39
N THR A 198 1.34 23.98 -11.22
CA THR A 198 0.73 23.78 -12.54
C THR A 198 -0.41 22.76 -12.55
N ALA A 199 -0.34 21.79 -11.64
CA ALA A 199 -1.31 20.71 -11.45
C ALA A 199 -1.38 20.44 -9.93
N PRO A 200 -2.29 21.12 -9.21
CA PRO A 200 -2.32 21.05 -7.75
C PRO A 200 -2.41 19.62 -7.23
N LEU A 201 -1.53 19.30 -6.27
CA LEU A 201 -1.40 17.96 -5.69
C LEU A 201 -2.20 17.78 -4.39
N LEU A 202 -2.50 18.86 -3.69
CA LEU A 202 -3.24 18.86 -2.43
C LEU A 202 -4.38 19.86 -2.48
N TYR A 203 -5.51 19.45 -1.90
CA TYR A 203 -6.70 20.27 -1.71
C TYR A 203 -7.12 20.20 -0.25
N HIS A 204 -7.69 21.28 0.26
CA HIS A 204 -8.34 21.25 1.57
C HIS A 204 -9.56 20.32 1.53
N ASN A 205 -9.82 19.64 2.65
CA ASN A 205 -11.03 18.86 2.87
C ASN A 205 -12.14 19.74 3.47
N VAL A 206 -12.47 20.83 2.77
CA VAL A 206 -13.53 21.79 3.13
C VAL A 206 -14.41 22.06 1.90
N PRO A 207 -15.64 22.59 2.08
CA PRO A 207 -16.58 22.80 0.96
C PRO A 207 -16.00 23.64 -0.17
N GLU A 208 -15.22 24.65 0.19
CA GLU A 208 -14.40 25.43 -0.73
C GLU A 208 -13.21 24.57 -1.15
N GLU A 209 -13.37 23.82 -2.24
CA GLU A 209 -12.37 22.88 -2.75
C GLU A 209 -11.16 23.58 -3.40
N ASN A 210 -10.53 24.47 -2.64
CA ASN A 210 -9.36 25.22 -3.03
C ASN A 210 -8.09 24.36 -2.86
N PRO A 211 -7.13 24.47 -3.80
CA PRO A 211 -5.79 23.94 -3.60
C PRO A 211 -5.15 24.48 -2.33
N VAL A 212 -4.37 23.64 -1.64
CA VAL A 212 -3.49 24.09 -0.56
C VAL A 212 -2.49 25.11 -1.13
N SER A 213 -2.23 26.21 -0.43
CA SER A 213 -1.29 27.21 -0.95
C SER A 213 0.17 26.72 -0.93
N LEU A 214 1.03 27.26 -1.81
CA LEU A 214 2.46 26.93 -1.81
C LEU A 214 3.19 27.30 -0.50
N ARG A 215 2.62 28.23 0.29
CA ARG A 215 3.16 28.63 1.60
C ARG A 215 2.88 27.59 2.68
N GLU A 216 1.71 26.94 2.60
CA GLU A 216 1.32 25.85 3.50
C GLU A 216 1.93 24.50 3.09
N LEU A 217 2.35 24.37 1.84
CA LEU A 217 2.98 23.15 1.32
C LEU A 217 4.31 22.86 2.02
N ARG A 218 4.36 21.76 2.77
CA ARG A 218 5.56 21.24 3.44
C ARG A 218 6.17 20.10 2.65
N THR A 219 7.47 20.19 2.38
CA THR A 219 8.24 19.19 1.63
C THR A 219 9.59 18.93 2.28
N ASP A 220 9.95 17.67 2.49
CA ASP A 220 11.31 17.19 2.82
C ASP A 220 11.45 15.75 2.31
N ARG A 221 12.07 15.61 1.15
CA ARG A 221 12.19 14.34 0.41
C ARG A 221 10.82 13.66 0.33
N GLY A 222 9.82 14.42 -0.14
CA GLY A 222 8.41 14.02 -0.16
C GLY A 222 7.47 15.12 0.35
N LEU A 223 6.18 14.94 0.11
CA LEU A 223 5.11 15.88 0.42
C LEU A 223 4.43 15.49 1.74
N PHE A 224 4.41 16.38 2.72
CA PHE A 224 3.75 16.11 4.00
C PHE A 224 2.25 16.32 3.96
N LEU A 225 1.54 15.48 4.71
CA LEU A 225 0.11 15.58 4.95
C LEU A 225 -0.17 15.52 6.47
N ARG A 226 -1.33 16.04 6.84
CA ARG A 226 -1.79 16.10 8.23
C ARG A 226 -2.88 15.08 8.50
N VAL A 227 -3.08 14.74 9.77
CA VAL A 227 -4.21 13.90 10.21
C VAL A 227 -5.47 14.73 10.42
N ASP A 228 -6.63 14.17 10.07
CA ASP A 228 -7.96 14.74 10.31
C ASP A 228 -8.58 14.10 11.55
N LEU A 229 -8.74 14.87 12.62
CA LEU A 229 -9.48 14.44 13.83
C LEU A 229 -10.75 15.28 14.05
N HIS A 230 -11.11 16.11 13.06
CA HIS A 230 -12.32 16.90 13.06
C HIS A 230 -13.45 16.20 12.30
N GLY A 231 -13.11 15.52 11.20
CA GLY A 231 -14.05 14.83 10.32
C GLY A 231 -14.76 15.77 9.34
N ALA A 232 -15.42 15.18 8.34
CA ALA A 232 -16.11 15.93 7.28
C ALA A 232 -17.47 16.50 7.73
N ASP A 233 -18.08 15.92 8.75
CA ASP A 233 -19.36 16.36 9.31
C ASP A 233 -19.14 17.10 10.65
N ARG A 234 -19.91 18.15 10.90
CA ARG A 234 -19.77 19.01 12.11
C ARG A 234 -20.68 18.55 13.26
N GLY A 235 -21.20 17.32 13.19
CA GLY A 235 -22.01 16.71 14.24
C GLY A 235 -21.18 16.13 15.39
N LYS A 236 -21.77 16.04 16.59
CA LYS A 236 -21.14 15.42 17.77
C LYS A 236 -20.91 13.90 17.62
N GLU A 237 -21.61 13.24 16.70
CA GLU A 237 -21.49 11.80 16.42
C GLU A 237 -20.52 11.47 15.28
N THR A 238 -19.76 12.47 14.82
CA THR A 238 -18.83 12.29 13.68
C THR A 238 -17.74 11.29 14.04
N VAL A 239 -17.67 10.21 13.27
CA VAL A 239 -16.61 9.21 13.37
C VAL A 239 -15.36 9.75 12.68
N VAL A 240 -14.25 9.84 13.42
CA VAL A 240 -12.96 10.36 12.94
C VAL A 240 -11.92 9.26 12.75
N GLY A 241 -12.24 8.04 13.19
CA GLY A 241 -11.39 6.88 13.01
C GLY A 241 -12.06 5.59 13.45
N TYR A 242 -11.34 4.48 13.32
CA TYR A 242 -11.72 3.18 13.85
C TYR A 242 -10.54 2.57 14.59
N ARG A 243 -10.80 1.95 15.75
CA ARG A 243 -9.84 1.10 16.45
C ARG A 243 -10.19 -0.36 16.24
N ALA A 244 -9.22 -1.22 15.95
CA ALA A 244 -9.46 -2.65 15.83
C ALA A 244 -9.86 -3.25 17.19
N LYS A 245 -10.85 -4.14 17.22
CA LYS A 245 -11.19 -4.91 18.41
C LYS A 245 -10.11 -5.95 18.70
N LYS A 246 -9.84 -6.17 19.99
CA LYS A 246 -8.85 -7.16 20.45
C LYS A 246 -9.22 -8.59 20.11
N ASN A 247 -10.53 -8.89 20.18
CA ASN A 247 -11.13 -10.19 19.91
C ASN A 247 -12.20 -10.04 18.85
N SER A 248 -12.16 -10.88 17.82
CA SER A 248 -13.15 -10.93 16.74
C SER A 248 -13.10 -12.30 16.07
N HIS A 249 -14.04 -12.55 15.15
CA HIS A 249 -14.03 -13.74 14.31
C HIS A 249 -12.95 -13.66 13.22
N VAL A 250 -12.78 -14.75 12.46
CA VAL A 250 -11.84 -14.80 11.34
C VAL A 250 -12.39 -14.02 10.13
N VAL A 251 -11.53 -13.20 9.51
CA VAL A 251 -11.86 -12.50 8.26
C VAL A 251 -11.46 -13.37 7.07
N ASP A 252 -12.44 -13.92 6.36
CA ASP A 252 -12.22 -14.63 5.10
C ASP A 252 -12.06 -13.63 3.95
N LEU A 253 -10.85 -13.60 3.37
CA LEU A 253 -10.52 -12.65 2.32
C LEU A 253 -11.29 -12.88 1.01
N SER A 254 -12.01 -14.00 0.89
CA SER A 254 -12.92 -14.26 -0.23
C SER A 254 -14.25 -13.53 -0.10
N LYS A 255 -14.61 -13.03 1.11
CA LYS A 255 -15.91 -12.44 1.41
C LYS A 255 -15.86 -10.92 1.40
N ILE A 256 -16.28 -10.33 0.28
CA ILE A 256 -16.37 -8.87 0.09
C ILE A 256 -17.72 -8.35 0.58
N GLY A 257 -17.74 -7.22 1.31
CA GLY A 257 -18.97 -6.59 1.80
C GLY A 257 -19.82 -7.48 2.73
N TYR A 258 -19.20 -8.43 3.42
CA TYR A 258 -19.91 -9.48 4.16
C TYR A 258 -20.04 -9.18 5.66
N TYR A 259 -18.98 -8.67 6.27
CA TYR A 259 -18.89 -8.53 7.72
C TYR A 259 -19.49 -7.20 8.18
N ALA A 260 -20.21 -7.21 9.31
CA ALA A 260 -20.59 -5.95 9.95
C ALA A 260 -19.35 -5.30 10.57
N ALA A 261 -19.09 -4.04 10.26
CA ALA A 261 -17.90 -3.34 10.74
C ALA A 261 -17.78 -3.36 12.26
N LEU A 262 -18.89 -3.17 12.98
CA LEU A 262 -18.94 -3.11 14.44
C LEU A 262 -18.59 -4.43 15.14
N ASP A 263 -18.56 -5.56 14.44
CA ASP A 263 -18.09 -6.83 15.02
C ASP A 263 -16.56 -6.89 15.14
N PHE A 264 -15.85 -6.04 14.39
CA PHE A 264 -14.39 -6.05 14.27
C PHE A 264 -13.74 -4.71 14.64
N TRP A 265 -14.50 -3.62 14.59
CA TRP A 265 -14.01 -2.26 14.79
C TRP A 265 -14.83 -1.51 15.84
N GLU A 266 -14.14 -0.65 16.57
CA GLU A 266 -14.73 0.34 17.48
C GLU A 266 -14.64 1.71 16.80
N PRO A 267 -15.78 2.36 16.47
CA PRO A 267 -15.76 3.70 15.90
C PRO A 267 -15.25 4.70 16.93
N ILE A 268 -14.36 5.59 16.50
CA ILE A 268 -13.80 6.66 17.31
C ILE A 268 -14.56 7.93 16.98
N GLN A 269 -15.30 8.43 17.96
CA GLN A 269 -16.01 9.70 17.82
C GLN A 269 -15.08 10.88 18.03
N ARG A 270 -15.38 11.99 17.39
CA ARG A 270 -14.67 13.26 17.56
C ARG A 270 -14.62 13.66 19.04
N HIS A 271 -13.40 13.88 19.54
CA HIS A 271 -13.20 14.43 20.88
C HIS A 271 -13.41 15.96 20.89
N ARG A 272 -13.88 16.52 22.01
CA ARG A 272 -14.16 17.97 22.17
C ARG A 272 -12.96 18.89 21.94
N ASN A 273 -11.74 18.36 22.12
CA ASN A 273 -10.49 19.11 21.94
C ASN A 273 -9.79 18.76 20.61
N ASP A 274 -10.49 18.12 19.66
CA ASP A 274 -9.95 17.69 18.36
C ASP A 274 -8.62 16.92 18.51
N SER A 275 -8.61 15.97 19.45
CA SER A 275 -7.43 15.20 19.86
C SER A 275 -7.74 13.72 20.02
N LEU A 276 -6.75 12.86 19.81
CA LEU A 276 -6.86 11.41 20.00
C LEU A 276 -5.64 10.88 20.74
N LEU A 277 -5.86 10.14 21.83
CA LEU A 277 -4.81 9.36 22.47
C LEU A 277 -4.69 8.02 21.76
N LEU A 278 -3.52 7.76 21.18
CA LEU A 278 -3.18 6.49 20.57
C LEU A 278 -2.51 5.61 21.62
N GLU A 279 -3.10 4.45 21.89
CA GLU A 279 -2.63 3.47 22.86
C GLU A 279 -1.58 2.54 22.22
N PRO A 280 -0.49 2.19 22.93
CA PRO A 280 0.53 1.26 22.46
C PRO A 280 -0.07 -0.03 21.92
N GLU A 281 0.44 -0.48 20.78
CA GLU A 281 0.07 -1.75 20.14
C GLU A 281 -1.43 -1.90 19.80
N GLU A 282 -2.20 -0.82 19.83
CA GLU A 282 -3.53 -0.77 19.24
C GLU A 282 -3.44 -0.34 17.77
N PHE A 283 -4.38 -0.82 16.94
CA PHE A 283 -4.43 -0.48 15.52
C PHE A 283 -5.57 0.48 15.23
N TYR A 284 -5.25 1.53 14.48
CA TYR A 284 -6.17 2.60 14.13
C TYR A 284 -6.22 2.80 12.62
N ILE A 285 -7.43 3.01 12.10
CA ILE A 285 -7.67 3.58 10.78
C ILE A 285 -8.10 5.03 10.98
N LEU A 286 -7.28 5.95 10.47
CA LEU A 286 -7.52 7.40 10.45
C LEU A 286 -7.58 7.91 9.00
N ALA A 287 -7.77 9.21 8.82
CA ALA A 287 -7.75 9.84 7.51
C ALA A 287 -6.88 11.10 7.48
N SER A 288 -6.40 11.47 6.29
CA SER A 288 -5.66 12.71 6.09
C SER A 288 -6.58 13.92 6.03
N LYS A 289 -6.09 15.06 6.55
CA LYS A 289 -6.80 16.35 6.51
C LYS A 289 -6.86 16.95 5.12
N GLU A 290 -5.83 16.73 4.31
CA GLU A 290 -5.82 17.10 2.90
C GLU A 290 -6.33 15.96 2.03
N ARG A 291 -6.85 16.34 0.86
CA ARG A 291 -7.12 15.43 -0.25
C ARG A 291 -5.95 15.47 -1.22
N ILE A 292 -5.42 14.30 -1.60
CA ILE A 292 -4.26 14.16 -2.50
C ILE A 292 -4.67 13.83 -3.93
N ARG A 293 -3.89 14.31 -4.89
CA ARG A 293 -3.98 13.96 -6.31
C ARG A 293 -2.67 13.39 -6.83
N VAL A 294 -2.76 12.29 -7.55
CA VAL A 294 -1.64 11.69 -8.28
C VAL A 294 -1.91 11.84 -9.79
N PRO A 295 -1.29 12.84 -10.46
CA PRO A 295 -1.49 13.04 -11.90
C PRO A 295 -1.00 11.84 -12.72
N ALA A 296 -1.55 11.63 -13.92
CA ALA A 296 -1.31 10.43 -14.73
C ALA A 296 0.17 10.15 -15.08
N GLY A 297 1.03 11.16 -15.13
CA GLY A 297 2.48 11.00 -15.37
C GLY A 297 3.30 10.60 -14.15
N TYR A 298 2.65 10.39 -13.00
CA TYR A 298 3.28 10.14 -11.70
C TYR A 298 2.60 8.97 -10.99
N ALA A 299 3.36 8.32 -10.13
CA ALA A 299 2.83 7.48 -9.08
C ALA A 299 3.31 8.04 -7.75
N ALA A 300 2.73 7.57 -6.66
CA ALA A 300 3.19 7.96 -5.33
C ALA A 300 3.29 6.77 -4.39
N GLU A 301 3.96 7.00 -3.27
CA GLU A 301 4.17 6.03 -2.20
C GLU A 301 4.08 6.76 -0.86
N MET A 302 3.23 6.27 0.04
CA MET A 302 3.25 6.73 1.43
C MET A 302 4.49 6.19 2.11
N VAL A 303 5.25 7.03 2.80
CA VAL A 303 6.41 6.59 3.58
C VAL A 303 6.31 7.11 5.01
N ALA A 304 6.84 6.32 5.94
CA ALA A 304 6.82 6.68 7.36
C ALA A 304 7.61 7.98 7.60
N TYR A 305 7.07 8.82 8.48
CA TYR A 305 7.74 10.01 8.96
C TYR A 305 8.49 9.70 10.27
N GLU A 306 9.70 9.16 10.14
CA GLU A 306 10.49 8.67 11.29
C GLU A 306 11.09 9.80 12.15
N ALA A 307 11.15 11.04 11.64
CA ALA A 307 12.01 12.08 12.21
C ALA A 307 11.41 12.90 13.39
N ALA A 308 10.15 12.68 13.80
CA ALA A 308 9.54 13.45 14.89
C ALA A 308 8.86 12.62 15.98
N CYS A 309 8.68 11.31 15.77
CA CYS A 309 8.01 10.43 16.71
C CYS A 309 8.68 9.06 16.55
N GLY A 310 9.73 8.80 17.33
CA GLY A 310 10.45 7.51 17.28
C GLY A 310 9.55 6.29 17.53
N GLU A 311 8.35 6.53 18.04
CA GLU A 311 7.41 5.54 18.56
C GLU A 311 6.12 5.43 17.70
N LEU A 312 5.90 6.33 16.74
CA LEU A 312 4.72 6.32 15.85
C LEU A 312 5.12 5.91 14.44
N ARG A 313 4.80 4.67 14.06
CA ARG A 313 4.95 4.22 12.67
C ARG A 313 3.59 4.26 11.98
N THR A 314 3.54 4.87 10.80
CA THR A 314 2.47 4.53 9.85
C THR A 314 2.79 3.12 9.35
N HIS A 315 2.08 2.14 9.88
CA HIS A 315 2.24 0.77 9.43
C HIS A 315 1.60 0.67 8.05
N TYR A 316 2.24 -0.05 7.12
CA TYR A 316 1.68 -0.35 5.80
C TYR A 316 1.65 0.83 4.81
N ALA A 317 2.80 1.51 4.68
CA ALA A 317 3.18 2.29 3.49
C ALA A 317 2.67 1.62 2.20
N GLY A 318 1.90 2.36 1.41
CA GLY A 318 1.18 1.84 0.25
C GLY A 318 1.45 2.64 -1.02
N PHE A 319 1.31 1.97 -2.17
CA PHE A 319 1.35 2.61 -3.46
C PHE A 319 0.07 3.37 -3.77
N PHE A 320 0.23 4.57 -4.32
CA PHE A 320 -0.82 5.27 -5.05
C PHE A 320 -0.54 5.16 -6.54
N ASP A 321 -1.54 4.75 -7.29
CA ASP A 321 -1.45 4.63 -8.73
C ASP A 321 -1.70 5.96 -9.44
N PRO A 322 -1.15 6.13 -10.66
CA PRO A 322 -1.50 7.23 -11.54
C PRO A 322 -3.01 7.38 -11.70
N GLY A 323 -3.53 8.58 -11.41
CA GLY A 323 -4.97 8.85 -11.44
C GLY A 323 -5.63 8.89 -10.06
N PHE A 324 -4.96 8.43 -9.00
CA PHE A 324 -5.53 8.44 -7.65
C PHE A 324 -5.93 9.86 -7.22
N GLY A 325 -7.21 10.05 -6.90
CA GLY A 325 -7.79 11.37 -6.59
C GLY A 325 -7.73 12.39 -7.73
N TYR A 326 -7.27 12.00 -8.92
CA TYR A 326 -7.11 12.87 -10.07
C TYR A 326 -8.18 12.62 -11.14
N GLY A 327 -8.54 11.35 -11.37
CA GLY A 327 -9.41 10.96 -12.48
C GLY A 327 -8.73 11.25 -13.82
N GLN A 328 -9.39 12.00 -14.70
CA GLN A 328 -8.82 12.59 -15.91
C GLN A 328 -8.41 14.05 -15.73
N GLY A 329 -8.45 14.57 -14.50
CA GLY A 329 -8.12 15.96 -14.17
C GLY A 329 -9.23 16.69 -13.40
N GLU A 330 -10.41 16.10 -13.33
CA GLU A 330 -11.62 16.68 -12.76
C GLU A 330 -11.76 16.50 -11.25
N ILE A 331 -11.16 15.46 -10.67
CA ILE A 331 -11.29 15.17 -9.25
C ILE A 331 -10.29 16.04 -8.48
N LYS A 332 -10.78 16.75 -7.46
CA LYS A 332 -9.99 17.61 -6.57
C LYS A 332 -9.44 16.87 -5.36
N GLY A 333 -8.85 15.71 -5.64
CA GLY A 333 -8.21 14.85 -4.66
C GLY A 333 -9.16 13.90 -3.93
N THR A 334 -8.54 12.93 -3.25
CA THR A 334 -9.18 11.98 -2.33
C THR A 334 -8.44 12.02 -1.00
N GLN A 335 -9.14 11.87 0.13
CA GLN A 335 -8.45 11.69 1.42
C GLN A 335 -7.65 10.40 1.40
N VAL A 336 -6.52 10.40 2.09
CA VAL A 336 -5.70 9.21 2.31
C VAL A 336 -6.19 8.55 3.60
N VAL A 337 -6.51 7.26 3.53
CA VAL A 337 -6.73 6.45 4.73
C VAL A 337 -5.37 6.08 5.30
N LEU A 338 -5.23 6.19 6.61
CA LEU A 338 -3.99 6.00 7.35
C LEU A 338 -4.13 4.82 8.29
N GLU A 339 -3.22 3.88 8.17
CA GLU A 339 -3.04 2.78 9.11
C GLU A 339 -1.98 3.13 10.15
N VAL A 340 -2.38 3.23 11.41
CA VAL A 340 -1.57 3.78 12.49
C VAL A 340 -1.51 2.79 13.65
N ARG A 341 -0.30 2.53 14.15
CA ARG A 341 -0.07 1.76 15.36
C ARG A 341 1.16 2.36 16.08
N PRO A 342 1.00 2.91 17.29
CA PRO A 342 2.12 3.30 18.13
C PRO A 342 2.73 2.06 18.79
N HIS A 343 4.02 2.12 19.12
CA HIS A 343 4.74 0.96 19.69
C HIS A 343 4.91 1.04 21.21
N ASP A 344 5.67 2.02 21.69
CA ASP A 344 6.26 1.92 23.02
C ASP A 344 5.48 2.68 24.10
N VAL A 345 4.95 3.86 23.78
CA VAL A 345 4.23 4.72 24.73
C VAL A 345 2.94 5.30 24.13
N PRO A 346 1.97 5.70 24.96
CA PRO A 346 0.79 6.40 24.47
C PRO A 346 1.16 7.74 23.85
N ILE A 347 0.57 8.07 22.71
CA ILE A 347 0.86 9.31 21.97
C ILE A 347 -0.43 10.11 21.79
N LEU A 348 -0.46 11.33 22.34
CA LEU A 348 -1.55 12.27 22.08
C LEU A 348 -1.29 13.00 20.76
N ILE A 349 -2.25 12.92 19.85
CA ILE A 349 -2.20 13.60 18.55
C ILE A 349 -3.35 14.61 18.44
N HIS A 350 -3.10 15.68 17.68
CA HIS A 350 -4.09 16.74 17.45
C HIS A 350 -4.48 16.83 15.98
N ASP A 351 -5.71 17.31 15.74
CA ASP A 351 -6.16 17.66 14.41
C ASP A 351 -5.18 18.60 13.71
N GLY A 352 -4.86 18.31 12.44
CA GLY A 352 -3.90 19.11 11.68
C GLY A 352 -2.43 18.89 12.08
N GLN A 353 -2.12 17.90 12.91
CA GLN A 353 -0.73 17.52 13.14
C GLN A 353 -0.14 16.90 11.87
N THR A 354 1.09 17.31 11.50
CA THR A 354 1.83 16.67 10.41
C THR A 354 2.13 15.23 10.80
N PHE A 355 1.74 14.29 9.94
CA PHE A 355 1.60 12.90 10.38
C PHE A 355 2.35 11.91 9.49
N PHE A 356 2.36 12.13 8.17
CA PHE A 356 3.04 11.27 7.22
C PHE A 356 3.50 12.07 6.00
N LYS A 357 4.30 11.45 5.15
CA LYS A 357 4.69 12.03 3.87
C LYS A 357 4.48 11.06 2.72
N VAL A 358 4.29 11.63 1.54
CA VAL A 358 4.09 10.91 0.28
C VAL A 358 5.21 11.28 -0.68
N VAL A 359 5.93 10.28 -1.17
CA VAL A 359 6.96 10.44 -2.19
C VAL A 359 6.30 10.32 -3.56
N TYR A 360 6.61 11.25 -4.46
CA TYR A 360 6.18 11.19 -5.84
C TYR A 360 7.30 10.65 -6.72
N ASP A 361 6.95 9.71 -7.58
CA ASP A 361 7.84 9.13 -8.57
C ASP A 361 7.28 9.38 -9.98
N GLN A 362 8.16 9.66 -10.93
CA GLN A 362 7.81 9.80 -12.33
C GLN A 362 7.62 8.44 -13.00
N LEU A 363 6.62 8.34 -13.88
CA LEU A 363 6.53 7.23 -14.82
C LEU A 363 7.46 7.45 -16.01
N LEU A 364 7.86 6.34 -16.65
CA LEU A 364 8.63 6.36 -17.90
C LEU A 364 7.85 6.99 -19.07
N GLU A 365 6.54 6.77 -19.08
CA GLU A 365 5.58 7.25 -20.07
C GLU A 365 4.18 7.20 -19.43
N PRO A 366 3.21 8.02 -19.88
CA PRO A 366 1.84 7.96 -19.37
C PRO A 366 1.23 6.55 -19.50
N PRO A 367 0.47 6.06 -18.50
CA PRO A 367 -0.12 4.75 -18.57
C PRO A 367 -1.34 4.76 -19.50
N THR A 368 -1.51 3.69 -20.27
CA THR A 368 -2.71 3.52 -21.14
C THR A 368 -3.98 3.28 -20.34
N GLN A 369 -3.85 2.90 -19.06
CA GLN A 369 -4.95 2.76 -18.12
C GLN A 369 -4.64 3.60 -16.88
N VAL A 370 -5.57 4.49 -16.54
CA VAL A 370 -5.48 5.36 -15.37
C VAL A 370 -6.41 4.83 -14.29
N TYR A 371 -6.01 4.97 -13.03
CA TYR A 371 -6.84 4.60 -11.90
C TYR A 371 -8.17 5.36 -11.95
N GLY A 372 -9.29 4.62 -11.90
CA GLY A 372 -10.63 5.21 -11.87
C GLY A 372 -11.48 5.12 -13.13
N THR A 373 -10.88 4.88 -14.30
CA THR A 373 -11.62 4.92 -15.59
C THR A 373 -12.04 3.56 -16.16
N ALA A 374 -11.54 2.44 -15.63
CA ALA A 374 -11.88 1.09 -16.14
C ALA A 374 -11.59 -0.06 -15.15
N LEU A 375 -10.58 0.09 -14.28
CA LEU A 375 -10.20 -0.90 -13.26
C LEU A 375 -10.94 -0.59 -11.96
N GLY A 376 -11.54 -1.61 -11.33
CA GLY A 376 -12.34 -1.51 -10.11
C GLY A 376 -11.72 -0.56 -9.08
N SER A 377 -12.22 0.69 -9.07
CA SER A 377 -11.69 1.84 -8.35
C SER A 377 -12.01 1.76 -6.86
N SER A 378 -11.59 0.67 -6.22
CA SER A 378 -11.66 0.53 -4.77
C SER A 378 -10.85 1.68 -4.19
N TYR A 379 -11.49 2.64 -3.49
CA TYR A 379 -10.88 3.81 -2.84
C TYR A 379 -10.89 5.15 -3.59
N GLN A 380 -11.46 5.27 -4.80
CA GLN A 380 -11.61 6.58 -5.45
C GLN A 380 -12.76 7.38 -4.81
N ARG A 381 -12.54 8.66 -4.47
CA ARG A 381 -13.49 9.55 -3.78
C ARG A 381 -13.93 9.05 -2.38
N GLN A 382 -13.10 8.25 -1.72
CA GLN A 382 -13.41 7.75 -0.38
C GLN A 382 -12.81 8.67 0.70
N GLY A 383 -13.57 8.86 1.78
CA GLY A 383 -13.07 9.40 3.04
C GLY A 383 -12.54 8.26 3.93
N LEU A 384 -12.76 8.40 5.24
CA LEU A 384 -12.50 7.35 6.22
C LEU A 384 -13.24 6.05 5.84
N THR A 385 -12.50 5.00 5.50
CA THR A 385 -13.07 3.74 4.98
C THR A 385 -12.29 2.53 5.47
N LEU A 386 -13.03 1.47 5.82
CA LEU A 386 -12.49 0.17 6.23
C LEU A 386 -12.14 -0.72 5.02
N SER A 387 -11.57 -1.90 5.29
CA SER A 387 -11.26 -2.88 4.25
C SER A 387 -12.55 -3.31 3.50
N LYS A 388 -12.42 -3.65 2.22
CA LYS A 388 -13.54 -4.05 1.34
C LYS A 388 -14.37 -5.26 1.82
N HIS A 389 -13.92 -5.96 2.85
CA HIS A 389 -14.60 -7.12 3.44
C HIS A 389 -15.76 -6.72 4.35
N PHE A 390 -15.77 -5.48 4.84
CA PHE A 390 -16.81 -4.94 5.70
C PHE A 390 -17.94 -4.31 4.86
N LYS A 391 -19.17 -4.38 5.38
CA LYS A 391 -20.32 -3.66 4.82
C LYS A 391 -20.09 -2.15 4.93
N ALA A 392 -20.51 -1.44 3.87
CA ALA A 392 -20.43 0.01 3.77
C ALA A 392 -21.37 0.70 4.76
#